data_AF-A0AAV0P0J2-F1
#
_entry.id   AF-A0AAV0P0J2-F1
#
_cell.length_a   1.000
_cell.length_b   1.000
_cell.length_c   1.000
_cell.angle_alpha   90.00
_cell.angle_beta   90.00
_cell.angle_gamma   90.00
#
_symmetry.space_group_name_H-M   'P 1'
#
loop_
_entity.id
_entity.type
_entity.pdbx_description
1 polymer ?
#
loop_
_entity_poly.entity_id
_entity_poly.type
_entity_poly.pdbx_seq_one_letter_code
_entity_poly.pdbx_strand_id
1 'polypeptide(L)'
;MSTQQGVKLQIESDHVVLDNGMLKLTISKPQGMVTGIQYNGVTNLLESRNDEIDRGYWDLVWSKTGSTGTKGSQERISGTSFSVIVENEEQVEVSFKRTWDPSLEGQLPSLIIDKRFIMLKNSSGFYSYGIFEHLAEWSPFNLPQVRIVFKLSKDKFHYMAVSDNRQRFMPLPDDRSEKRSKPLAYPEAVLLVNPVEPEFKGEVDDKYQYSCENKDLKVHGWICSDPTVGFWQITPSNEFRTGGLVKQNLTSHVGPINLAMFLSAHYAGDEMVLKLKPGEPWKKVLGPVFMHLNTTTDGRDPLSLWEDAKRQMAVEVQSWPYSFPASEDFPKAEQRGRISGRFLVHDWSGSSIFFIS
;
A
#
# COMPACT_ATOMS: atom_id res chain seq x y z
N MET A 1 -17.61 31.56 3.43
CA MET A 1 -16.26 31.24 2.94
C MET A 1 -15.47 30.75 4.15
N SER A 2 -15.26 29.43 4.28
CA SER A 2 -14.41 28.89 5.32
C SER A 2 -12.97 29.27 4.99
N THR A 3 -12.28 29.96 5.89
CA THR A 3 -10.84 30.19 5.78
C THR A 3 -10.15 28.82 5.75
N GLN A 4 -9.65 28.42 4.58
CA GLN A 4 -8.93 27.15 4.42
C GLN A 4 -7.74 27.13 5.38
N GLN A 5 -7.83 26.26 6.38
CA GLN A 5 -6.80 26.07 7.38
C GLN A 5 -5.62 25.33 6.75
N GLY A 6 -4.39 25.79 7.00
CA GLY A 6 -3.18 25.06 6.61
C GLY A 6 -3.07 23.69 7.29
N VAL A 7 -2.17 22.84 6.81
CA VAL A 7 -1.89 21.55 7.44
C VAL A 7 -1.37 21.77 8.85
N LYS A 8 -1.90 21.02 9.80
CA LYS A 8 -1.51 21.04 11.21
C LYS A 8 -0.82 19.75 11.58
N LEU A 9 0.23 19.88 12.38
CA LEU A 9 0.92 18.78 13.02
C LEU A 9 0.74 18.89 14.53
N GLN A 10 0.32 17.79 15.16
CA GLN A 10 0.28 17.65 16.61
C GLN A 10 1.15 16.47 17.01
N ILE A 11 2.09 16.69 17.93
CA ILE A 11 3.02 15.67 18.41
C ILE A 11 2.71 15.41 19.87
N GLU A 12 2.16 14.24 20.16
CA GLU A 12 1.82 13.75 21.50
C GLU A 12 2.91 12.80 22.01
N SER A 13 2.79 12.22 23.21
CA SER A 13 3.80 11.33 23.78
C SER A 13 4.04 10.08 22.94
N ASP A 14 2.96 9.44 22.49
CA ASP A 14 2.90 8.14 21.84
C ASP A 14 2.27 8.21 20.44
N HIS A 15 1.82 9.40 20.02
CA HIS A 15 1.16 9.61 18.73
C HIS A 15 1.60 10.91 18.06
N VAL A 16 1.35 10.96 16.75
CA VAL A 16 1.47 12.14 15.91
C VAL A 16 0.21 12.23 15.06
N VAL A 17 -0.42 13.40 15.02
CA VAL A 17 -1.64 13.66 14.27
C VAL A 17 -1.38 14.70 13.18
N LEU A 18 -1.67 14.33 11.94
CA LEU A 18 -1.65 15.23 10.79
C LEU A 18 -3.10 15.58 10.43
N ASP A 19 -3.41 16.86 10.28
CA ASP A 19 -4.78 17.35 10.03
C ASP A 19 -4.75 18.46 8.96
N ASN A 20 -5.41 18.25 7.82
CA ASN A 20 -5.53 19.25 6.76
C ASN A 20 -6.93 19.88 6.67
N GLY A 21 -7.76 19.69 7.70
CA GLY A 21 -9.14 20.14 7.75
C GLY A 21 -10.14 19.27 6.96
N MET A 22 -9.66 18.35 6.11
CA MET A 22 -10.50 17.38 5.40
C MET A 22 -10.46 16.00 6.06
N LEU A 23 -9.27 15.56 6.44
CA LEU A 23 -9.06 14.30 7.18
C LEU A 23 -8.01 14.48 8.28
N LYS A 24 -8.05 13.57 9.26
CA LYS A 24 -7.00 13.43 10.27
C LYS A 24 -6.35 12.06 10.17
N LEU A 25 -5.04 12.04 10.21
CA LEU A 25 -4.22 10.83 10.22
C LEU A 25 -3.49 10.74 11.56
N THR A 26 -3.78 9.68 12.32
CA THR A 26 -3.11 9.41 13.61
C THR A 26 -2.11 8.28 13.42
N ILE A 27 -0.86 8.52 13.83
CA ILE A 27 0.27 7.61 13.64
C ILE A 27 0.98 7.41 14.99
N SER A 28 1.28 6.16 15.36
CA SER A 28 2.02 5.87 16.59
C SER A 28 3.47 6.36 16.54
N LYS A 29 4.01 6.77 17.69
CA LYS A 29 5.33 7.37 17.86
C LYS A 29 6.16 6.60 18.87
N PRO A 30 7.38 6.13 18.52
CA PRO A 30 8.09 6.32 17.25
C PRO A 30 7.81 5.24 16.18
N GLN A 31 6.84 4.35 16.41
CA GLN A 31 6.73 3.12 15.62
C GLN A 31 6.23 3.36 14.19
N GLY A 32 5.45 4.40 13.93
CA GLY A 32 4.98 4.75 12.60
C GLY A 32 3.87 3.82 12.09
N MET A 33 2.98 3.35 12.96
CA MET A 33 1.77 2.60 12.59
C MET A 33 0.61 3.58 12.45
N VAL A 34 -0.17 3.49 11.37
CA VAL A 34 -1.39 4.29 11.24
C VAL A 34 -2.45 3.67 12.14
N THR A 35 -2.75 4.35 13.23
CA THR A 35 -3.67 3.87 14.27
C THR A 35 -5.10 4.38 14.06
N GLY A 36 -5.25 5.50 13.33
CA GLY A 36 -6.54 6.09 13.00
C GLY A 36 -6.55 6.92 11.73
N ILE A 37 -7.69 6.87 11.03
CA ILE A 37 -8.00 7.74 9.89
C ILE A 37 -9.42 8.29 10.12
N GLN A 38 -9.53 9.58 10.40
CA GLN A 38 -10.81 10.26 10.60
C GLN A 38 -11.19 10.99 9.33
N TYR A 39 -12.40 10.75 8.81
CA TYR A 39 -12.89 11.37 7.58
C TYR A 39 -14.42 11.35 7.53
N ASN A 40 -15.01 12.45 7.01
CA ASN A 40 -16.45 12.57 6.75
C ASN A 40 -17.35 12.11 7.92
N GLY A 41 -17.07 12.59 9.13
CA GLY A 41 -17.82 12.24 10.34
C GLY A 41 -17.53 10.85 10.92
N VAL A 42 -16.77 9.99 10.22
CA VAL A 42 -16.31 8.71 10.76
C VAL A 42 -15.08 8.92 11.63
N THR A 43 -15.16 8.53 12.90
CA THR A 43 -14.08 8.69 13.89
C THR A 43 -12.83 7.88 13.55
N ASN A 44 -12.99 6.68 13.01
CA ASN A 44 -11.89 5.87 12.51
C ASN A 44 -12.37 4.94 11.38
N LEU A 45 -11.76 5.01 10.20
CA LEU A 45 -12.03 4.11 9.09
C LEU A 45 -11.39 2.73 9.27
N LEU A 46 -10.38 2.62 10.14
CA LEU A 46 -9.64 1.38 10.37
C LEU A 46 -10.37 0.44 11.36
N GLU A 47 -10.01 -0.84 11.33
CA GLU A 47 -10.55 -1.84 12.25
C GLU A 47 -10.06 -1.59 13.70
N SER A 48 -10.84 -0.83 14.46
CA SER A 48 -10.45 -0.41 15.81
C SER A 48 -10.42 -1.54 16.84
N ARG A 49 -11.02 -2.71 16.54
CA ARG A 49 -10.93 -3.90 17.40
C ARG A 49 -9.55 -4.56 17.33
N ASN A 50 -8.75 -4.25 16.29
CA ASN A 50 -7.37 -4.71 16.21
C ASN A 50 -6.47 -3.83 17.09
N ASP A 51 -5.39 -4.44 17.58
CA ASP A 51 -4.25 -3.72 18.14
C ASP A 51 -3.76 -2.67 17.15
N GLU A 52 -3.24 -1.55 17.65
CA GLU A 52 -2.77 -0.44 16.81
C GLU A 52 -1.70 -0.84 15.79
N ILE A 53 -0.87 -1.82 16.15
CA ILE A 53 0.14 -2.40 15.26
C ILE A 53 -0.46 -3.24 14.12
N ASP A 54 -1.77 -3.49 14.12
CA ASP A 54 -2.50 -4.32 13.16
C ASP A 54 -3.68 -3.57 12.50
N ARG A 55 -3.55 -2.26 12.32
CA ARG A 55 -4.55 -1.43 11.61
C ARG A 55 -4.03 -0.98 10.25
N GLY A 56 -3.13 0.00 10.24
CA GLY A 56 -2.40 0.43 9.05
C GLY A 56 -0.89 0.34 9.27
N TYR A 57 -0.19 -0.48 8.50
CA TYR A 57 1.23 -0.74 8.74
C TYR A 57 1.99 -1.09 7.46
N TRP A 58 3.30 -0.87 7.50
CA TRP A 58 4.21 -1.46 6.55
C TRP A 58 4.67 -2.83 7.08
N ASP A 59 4.74 -3.83 6.22
CA ASP A 59 5.36 -5.10 6.54
C ASP A 59 6.37 -5.52 5.47
N LEU A 60 7.24 -6.44 5.87
CA LEU A 60 8.14 -7.15 4.99
C LEU A 60 8.14 -8.64 5.33
N VAL A 61 8.60 -9.44 4.37
CA VAL A 61 9.00 -10.83 4.61
C VAL A 61 10.47 -10.93 4.28
N TRP A 62 11.25 -11.55 5.15
CA TRP A 62 12.68 -11.72 4.95
C TRP A 62 13.17 -13.11 5.38
N SER A 63 14.30 -13.55 4.85
CA SER A 63 14.95 -14.80 5.26
C SER A 63 16.47 -14.68 5.17
N LYS A 64 17.18 -15.57 5.88
CA LYS A 64 18.65 -15.63 5.83
C LYS A 64 19.11 -16.00 4.41
N THR A 65 20.24 -15.45 3.98
CA THR A 65 20.88 -15.84 2.72
C THR A 65 21.10 -17.35 2.66
N GLY A 66 20.91 -17.93 1.47
CA GLY A 66 20.96 -19.38 1.24
C GLY A 66 19.63 -20.11 1.51
N SER A 67 18.64 -19.45 2.13
CA SER A 67 17.26 -19.97 2.16
C SER A 67 16.71 -20.05 0.74
N THR A 68 16.03 -21.16 0.41
CA THR A 68 15.39 -21.37 -0.89
C THR A 68 13.89 -21.07 -0.82
N GLY A 69 13.35 -20.57 -1.93
CA GLY A 69 11.91 -20.33 -2.06
C GLY A 69 11.50 -18.96 -1.53
N THR A 70 10.19 -18.77 -1.40
CA THR A 70 9.57 -17.45 -1.17
C THR A 70 9.16 -17.20 0.28
N LYS A 71 9.37 -18.18 1.16
CA LYS A 71 8.97 -18.11 2.57
C LYS A 71 10.05 -17.45 3.42
N GLY A 72 9.63 -16.84 4.51
CA GLY A 72 10.50 -16.18 5.47
C GLY A 72 9.74 -15.71 6.70
N SER A 73 10.44 -15.00 7.57
CA SER A 73 9.86 -14.33 8.72
C SER A 73 9.12 -13.08 8.26
N GLN A 74 7.84 -12.98 8.58
CA GLN A 74 7.07 -11.76 8.39
C GLN A 74 7.30 -10.81 9.56
N GLU A 75 7.48 -9.53 9.25
CA GLU A 75 7.74 -8.51 10.23
C GLU A 75 6.93 -7.25 9.91
N ARG A 76 6.16 -6.74 10.89
CA ARG A 76 5.59 -5.40 10.81
C ARG A 76 6.66 -4.40 11.18
N ILE A 77 6.95 -3.48 10.26
CA ILE A 77 8.08 -2.56 10.39
C ILE A 77 7.75 -1.53 11.46
N SER A 78 8.48 -1.58 12.57
CA SER A 78 8.37 -0.63 13.68
C SER A 78 9.56 0.31 13.70
N GLY A 79 9.30 1.61 13.59
CA GLY A 79 10.32 2.66 13.74
C GLY A 79 10.84 2.76 15.17
N THR A 80 12.08 3.21 15.32
CA THR A 80 12.70 3.47 16.63
C THR A 80 12.94 4.96 16.88
N SER A 81 12.78 5.80 15.85
CA SER A 81 12.92 7.25 15.90
C SER A 81 11.84 7.94 15.08
N PHE A 82 11.45 9.13 15.53
CA PHE A 82 10.50 10.01 14.84
C PHE A 82 11.16 11.36 14.56
N SER A 83 10.94 11.90 13.36
CA SER A 83 11.39 13.24 12.98
C SER A 83 10.34 13.95 12.12
N VAL A 84 10.22 15.26 12.32
CA VAL A 84 9.51 16.16 11.39
C VAL A 84 10.50 16.59 10.31
N ILE A 85 10.10 16.46 9.04
CA ILE A 85 10.96 16.69 7.89
C ILE A 85 10.56 17.99 7.19
N VAL A 86 9.26 18.17 7.01
CA VAL A 86 8.65 19.40 6.50
C VAL A 86 7.46 19.74 7.39
N GLU A 87 7.33 21.00 7.77
CA GLU A 87 6.16 21.53 8.45
C GLU A 87 5.93 22.99 7.99
N ASN A 88 4.87 23.18 7.20
CA ASN A 88 4.37 24.50 6.80
C ASN A 88 2.88 24.40 6.46
N GLU A 89 2.25 25.52 6.08
CA GLU A 89 0.81 25.56 5.81
C GLU A 89 0.36 24.66 4.66
N GLU A 90 1.23 24.35 3.70
CA GLU A 90 0.92 23.59 2.50
C GLU A 90 1.21 22.09 2.67
N GLN A 91 2.18 21.73 3.52
CA GLN A 91 2.66 20.37 3.66
C GLN A 91 3.18 20.08 5.08
N VAL A 92 2.87 18.87 5.53
CA VAL A 92 3.61 18.19 6.60
C VAL A 92 4.19 16.89 6.05
N GLU A 93 5.48 16.65 6.29
CA GLU A 93 6.16 15.37 6.08
C GLU A 93 6.79 14.90 7.39
N VAL A 94 6.51 13.67 7.79
CA VAL A 94 7.07 13.03 8.98
C VAL A 94 7.78 11.73 8.65
N SER A 95 8.80 11.40 9.44
CA SER A 95 9.67 10.23 9.33
C SER A 95 9.56 9.33 10.54
N PHE A 96 9.51 8.03 10.30
CA PHE A 96 9.60 6.97 11.30
C PHE A 96 10.71 6.01 10.89
N LYS A 97 11.90 6.24 11.41
CA LYS A 97 13.13 5.56 11.00
C LYS A 97 13.55 4.50 12.00
N ARG A 98 14.00 3.35 11.48
CA ARG A 98 14.74 2.32 12.20
C ARG A 98 16.07 2.08 11.50
N THR A 99 17.15 2.14 12.25
CA THR A 99 18.47 1.64 11.83
C THR A 99 18.64 0.23 12.39
N TRP A 100 19.31 -0.65 11.65
CA TRP A 100 19.61 -1.99 12.15
C TRP A 100 20.72 -1.95 13.20
N ASP A 101 20.53 -2.72 14.26
CA ASP A 101 21.51 -2.95 15.33
C ASP A 101 22.09 -4.36 15.13
N PRO A 102 23.42 -4.53 15.04
CA PRO A 102 24.06 -5.84 14.91
C PRO A 102 23.64 -6.86 15.98
N SER A 103 23.24 -6.42 17.18
CA SER A 103 22.71 -7.31 18.22
C SER A 103 21.38 -7.99 17.85
N LEU A 104 20.69 -7.49 16.82
CA LEU A 104 19.42 -8.01 16.28
C LEU A 104 19.65 -8.94 15.08
N GLU A 105 20.90 -9.36 14.83
CA GLU A 105 21.24 -10.31 13.78
C GLU A 105 20.41 -11.59 13.91
N GLY A 106 19.83 -12.02 12.79
CA GLY A 106 18.95 -13.19 12.75
C GLY A 106 17.56 -12.98 13.34
N GLN A 107 17.28 -11.84 13.98
CA GLN A 107 15.96 -11.47 14.50
C GLN A 107 15.25 -10.45 13.60
N LEU A 108 16.00 -9.52 13.01
CA LEU A 108 15.53 -8.52 12.04
C LEU A 108 16.44 -8.50 10.81
N PRO A 109 15.92 -8.10 9.64
CA PRO A 109 16.75 -7.92 8.45
C PRO A 109 17.70 -6.75 8.64
N SER A 110 18.91 -6.88 8.11
CA SER A 110 19.96 -5.85 8.18
C SER A 110 19.65 -4.67 7.25
N LEU A 111 18.67 -3.85 7.65
CA LEU A 111 18.12 -2.74 6.88
C LEU A 111 17.91 -1.48 7.71
N ILE A 112 18.30 -0.35 7.13
CA ILE A 112 17.77 0.95 7.51
C ILE A 112 16.44 1.11 6.79
N ILE A 113 15.39 1.44 7.54
CA ILE A 113 14.06 1.67 6.99
C ILE A 113 13.56 3.00 7.50
N ASP A 114 13.24 3.91 6.60
CA ASP A 114 12.64 5.20 6.90
C ASP A 114 11.27 5.28 6.24
N LYS A 115 10.21 5.12 7.05
CA LYS A 115 8.82 5.25 6.60
C LYS A 115 8.43 6.73 6.66
N ARG A 116 7.90 7.23 5.57
CA ARG A 116 7.49 8.61 5.41
C ARG A 116 5.99 8.71 5.19
N PHE A 117 5.40 9.72 5.80
CA PHE A 117 4.00 10.10 5.58
C PHE A 117 3.95 11.58 5.25
N ILE A 118 3.19 11.91 4.20
CA ILE A 118 3.02 13.29 3.74
C ILE A 118 1.53 13.61 3.70
N MET A 119 1.16 14.73 4.32
CA MET A 119 -0.17 15.31 4.18
C MET A 119 -0.03 16.68 3.53
N LEU A 120 -0.84 16.90 2.48
CA LEU A 120 -0.88 18.17 1.76
C LEU A 120 -2.19 18.91 2.10
N LYS A 121 -2.13 20.24 2.05
CA LYS A 121 -3.30 21.10 2.11
C LYS A 121 -4.21 20.80 0.91
N ASN A 122 -5.52 20.87 1.13
CA ASN A 122 -6.53 20.68 0.08
C ASN A 122 -6.46 19.32 -0.65
N SER A 123 -5.82 18.31 -0.05
CA SER A 123 -5.78 16.95 -0.59
C SER A 123 -6.72 16.04 0.18
N SER A 124 -7.57 15.30 -0.55
CA SER A 124 -8.48 14.32 0.05
C SER A 124 -7.79 12.98 0.23
N GLY A 125 -6.68 12.98 0.96
CA GLY A 125 -5.87 11.80 1.23
C GLY A 125 -4.51 12.13 1.83
N PHE A 126 -3.67 11.12 1.93
CA PHE A 126 -2.28 11.25 2.37
C PHE A 126 -1.37 10.31 1.58
N TYR A 127 -0.08 10.64 1.51
CA TYR A 127 0.91 9.84 0.83
C TYR A 127 1.75 9.06 1.83
N SER A 128 2.22 7.88 1.41
CA SER A 128 3.27 7.17 2.14
C SER A 128 4.30 6.59 1.18
N TYR A 129 5.57 6.67 1.60
CA TYR A 129 6.69 6.02 0.91
C TYR A 129 7.71 5.55 1.94
N GLY A 130 8.63 4.70 1.51
CA GLY A 130 9.71 4.20 2.36
C GLY A 130 11.06 4.29 1.66
N ILE A 131 12.11 4.63 2.40
CA ILE A 131 13.49 4.54 1.95
C ILE A 131 14.10 3.33 2.66
N PHE A 132 14.53 2.34 1.87
CA PHE A 132 15.14 1.12 2.37
C PHE A 132 16.60 1.13 1.94
N GLU A 133 17.50 0.89 2.89
CA GLU A 133 18.94 0.92 2.65
C GLU A 133 19.63 -0.23 3.39
N HIS A 134 20.46 -0.97 2.65
CA HIS A 134 21.35 -2.00 3.14
C HIS A 134 22.79 -1.53 2.89
N LEU A 135 23.60 -1.51 3.95
CA LEU A 135 25.01 -1.13 3.87
C LEU A 135 25.86 -2.34 3.50
N ALA A 136 26.95 -2.12 2.76
CA ALA A 136 27.78 -3.19 2.20
C ALA A 136 28.40 -4.09 3.28
N GLU A 137 28.68 -3.53 4.46
CA GLU A 137 29.26 -4.19 5.61
C GLU A 137 28.26 -5.00 6.45
N TRP A 138 26.96 -4.92 6.15
CA TRP A 138 25.92 -5.59 6.93
C TRP A 138 25.61 -6.99 6.42
N SER A 139 25.06 -7.81 7.32
CA SER A 139 24.79 -9.22 7.01
C SER A 139 23.78 -9.34 5.86
N PRO A 140 24.07 -10.18 4.84
CA PRO A 140 23.20 -10.36 3.69
C PRO A 140 21.89 -11.05 4.09
N PHE A 141 20.84 -10.82 3.29
CA PHE A 141 19.55 -11.46 3.49
C PHE A 141 18.72 -11.46 2.19
N ASN A 142 17.61 -12.20 2.21
CA ASN A 142 16.63 -12.24 1.16
C ASN A 142 15.38 -11.44 1.56
N LEU A 143 14.80 -10.69 0.64
CA LEU A 143 13.59 -9.88 0.84
C LEU A 143 12.47 -10.27 -0.14
N PRO A 144 11.71 -11.35 0.14
CA PRO A 144 10.60 -11.77 -0.71
C PRO A 144 9.44 -10.78 -0.86
N GLN A 145 9.21 -9.91 0.14
CA GLN A 145 8.04 -9.03 0.15
C GLN A 145 8.28 -7.73 0.91
N VAL A 146 7.71 -6.64 0.38
CA VAL A 146 7.49 -5.35 1.08
C VAL A 146 6.17 -4.75 0.61
N ARG A 147 5.32 -4.32 1.54
CA ARG A 147 4.02 -3.71 1.24
C ARG A 147 3.51 -2.82 2.38
N ILE A 148 2.46 -2.05 2.08
CA ILE A 148 1.58 -1.42 3.09
C ILE A 148 0.28 -2.22 3.16
N VAL A 149 -0.27 -2.35 4.36
CA VAL A 149 -1.56 -2.98 4.64
C VAL A 149 -2.42 -2.00 5.41
N PHE A 150 -3.66 -1.80 4.96
CA PHE A 150 -4.72 -1.15 5.73
C PHE A 150 -5.85 -2.14 5.95
N LYS A 151 -6.20 -2.37 7.21
CA LYS A 151 -7.36 -3.15 7.63
C LYS A 151 -8.48 -2.18 7.99
N LEU A 152 -9.47 -2.07 7.11
CA LEU A 152 -10.62 -1.20 7.30
C LEU A 152 -11.64 -1.85 8.23
N SER A 153 -12.53 -1.06 8.81
CA SER A 153 -13.59 -1.60 9.69
C SER A 153 -14.51 -2.55 8.91
N LYS A 154 -14.57 -3.82 9.33
CA LYS A 154 -15.43 -4.83 8.67
C LYS A 154 -16.93 -4.57 8.82
N ASP A 155 -17.33 -3.70 9.75
CA ASP A 155 -18.74 -3.35 9.98
C ASP A 155 -19.18 -2.22 9.04
N LYS A 156 -18.23 -1.61 8.32
CA LYS A 156 -18.45 -0.41 7.50
C LYS A 156 -18.23 -0.66 6.03
N PHE A 157 -17.13 -1.33 5.68
CA PHE A 157 -16.66 -1.50 4.31
C PHE A 157 -17.04 -2.88 3.77
N HIS A 158 -18.07 -2.93 2.93
CA HIS A 158 -18.63 -4.19 2.42
C HIS A 158 -18.50 -4.35 0.90
N TYR A 159 -18.27 -3.26 0.17
CA TYR A 159 -18.19 -3.28 -1.28
C TYR A 159 -16.77 -2.99 -1.73
N MET A 160 -16.20 -3.88 -2.55
CA MET A 160 -14.84 -3.78 -3.06
C MET A 160 -14.85 -3.51 -4.55
N ALA A 161 -13.93 -2.67 -5.02
CA ALA A 161 -13.67 -2.45 -6.44
C ALA A 161 -12.18 -2.54 -6.74
N VAL A 162 -11.81 -3.38 -7.71
CA VAL A 162 -10.41 -3.56 -8.17
C VAL A 162 -10.23 -3.32 -9.67
N SER A 163 -11.31 -3.41 -10.45
CA SER A 163 -11.37 -2.99 -11.86
C SER A 163 -12.83 -2.72 -12.26
N ASP A 164 -13.07 -2.10 -13.41
CA ASP A 164 -14.44 -1.80 -13.89
C ASP A 164 -15.35 -3.04 -13.98
N ASN A 165 -14.76 -4.20 -14.26
CA ASN A 165 -15.47 -5.48 -14.36
C ASN A 165 -15.32 -6.39 -13.11
N ARG A 166 -14.66 -5.92 -12.04
CA ARG A 166 -14.48 -6.68 -10.79
C ARG A 166 -14.77 -5.81 -9.60
N GLN A 167 -16.05 -5.67 -9.33
CA GLN A 167 -16.59 -4.94 -8.19
C GLN A 167 -17.78 -5.70 -7.62
N ARG A 168 -17.86 -5.82 -6.30
CA ARG A 168 -18.92 -6.59 -5.66
C ARG A 168 -19.01 -6.30 -4.17
N PHE A 169 -20.16 -6.65 -3.58
CA PHE A 169 -20.22 -6.95 -2.17
C PHE A 169 -19.35 -8.17 -1.85
N MET A 170 -18.66 -8.09 -0.72
CA MET A 170 -17.69 -9.07 -0.27
C MET A 170 -18.20 -9.77 0.99
N PRO A 171 -17.88 -11.06 1.17
CA PRO A 171 -18.16 -11.75 2.43
C PRO A 171 -17.41 -11.08 3.59
N LEU A 172 -17.89 -11.31 4.80
CA LEU A 172 -17.23 -10.85 6.02
C LEU A 172 -16.02 -11.75 6.33
N PRO A 173 -14.98 -11.24 7.00
CA PRO A 173 -13.87 -12.09 7.46
C PRO A 173 -14.34 -13.24 8.37
N ASP A 174 -15.44 -13.07 9.09
CA ASP A 174 -16.00 -14.12 9.96
C ASP A 174 -16.54 -15.31 9.16
N ASP A 175 -16.92 -15.10 7.90
CA ASP A 175 -17.41 -16.17 7.01
C ASP A 175 -16.32 -17.17 6.65
N ARG A 176 -15.05 -16.77 6.79
CA ARG A 176 -13.88 -17.64 6.61
C ARG A 176 -13.56 -18.49 7.84
N SER A 177 -14.35 -18.40 8.91
CA SER A 177 -14.18 -19.27 10.09
C SER A 177 -14.55 -20.73 9.78
N GLU A 178 -13.99 -21.68 10.54
CA GLU A 178 -14.28 -23.12 10.40
C GLU A 178 -15.77 -23.47 10.57
N LYS A 179 -16.53 -22.62 11.29
CA LYS A 179 -17.97 -22.80 11.50
C LYS A 179 -18.81 -22.41 10.27
N ARG A 180 -18.25 -21.58 9.39
CA ARG A 180 -18.96 -20.95 8.26
C ARG A 180 -18.39 -21.34 6.90
N SER A 181 -17.17 -21.86 6.86
CA SER A 181 -16.49 -22.25 5.62
C SER A 181 -15.77 -23.59 5.75
N LYS A 182 -15.34 -24.12 4.60
CA LYS A 182 -14.47 -25.29 4.51
C LYS A 182 -13.18 -24.91 3.79
N PRO A 183 -12.00 -25.11 4.39
CA PRO A 183 -10.74 -24.98 3.68
C PRO A 183 -10.71 -25.85 2.43
N LEU A 184 -10.14 -25.33 1.34
CA LEU A 184 -9.88 -26.08 0.12
C LEU A 184 -8.42 -26.57 0.08
N ALA A 185 -7.96 -27.04 -1.07
CA ALA A 185 -6.60 -27.60 -1.22
C ALA A 185 -5.50 -26.58 -0.89
N TYR A 186 -5.73 -25.29 -1.18
CA TYR A 186 -4.82 -24.21 -0.83
C TYR A 186 -5.31 -23.49 0.43
N PRO A 187 -4.44 -23.20 1.41
CA PRO A 187 -4.85 -22.62 2.70
C PRO A 187 -5.44 -21.22 2.56
N GLU A 188 -5.16 -20.50 1.47
CA GLU A 188 -5.75 -19.20 1.17
C GLU A 188 -7.20 -19.28 0.67
N ALA A 189 -7.64 -20.43 0.18
CA ALA A 189 -8.96 -20.62 -0.43
C ALA A 189 -9.93 -21.36 0.50
N VAL A 190 -11.13 -20.81 0.66
CA VAL A 190 -12.20 -21.44 1.44
C VAL A 190 -13.51 -21.47 0.66
N LEU A 191 -14.28 -22.56 0.79
CA LEU A 191 -15.66 -22.64 0.32
C LEU A 191 -16.60 -22.11 1.40
N LEU A 192 -17.41 -21.10 1.08
CA LEU A 192 -18.39 -20.53 2.00
C LEU A 192 -19.62 -21.44 2.09
N VAL A 193 -19.85 -22.06 3.25
CA VAL A 193 -20.93 -23.05 3.46
C VAL A 193 -22.12 -22.44 4.19
N ASN A 194 -21.85 -21.54 5.13
CA ASN A 194 -22.85 -20.85 5.93
C ASN A 194 -22.41 -19.40 6.21
N PRO A 195 -22.28 -18.56 5.17
CA PRO A 195 -21.93 -17.15 5.34
C PRO A 195 -23.05 -16.37 6.06
N VAL A 196 -22.72 -15.17 6.58
CA VAL A 196 -23.70 -14.26 7.20
C VAL A 196 -24.73 -13.84 6.17
N GLU A 197 -24.28 -13.39 4.99
CA GLU A 197 -25.14 -13.08 3.85
C GLU A 197 -25.37 -14.35 3.01
N PRO A 198 -26.61 -14.86 2.88
CA PRO A 198 -26.88 -16.13 2.21
C PRO A 198 -26.49 -16.19 0.73
N GLU A 199 -26.38 -15.04 0.06
CA GLU A 199 -26.00 -14.94 -1.36
C GLU A 199 -24.58 -15.43 -1.64
N PHE A 200 -23.66 -15.35 -0.67
CA PHE A 200 -22.29 -15.85 -0.84
C PHE A 200 -22.15 -17.36 -0.66
N LYS A 201 -23.26 -18.06 -0.35
CA LYS A 201 -23.21 -19.51 -0.07
C LYS A 201 -22.84 -20.28 -1.33
N GLY A 202 -21.85 -21.16 -1.21
CA GLY A 202 -21.33 -21.97 -2.30
C GLY A 202 -20.21 -21.28 -3.10
N GLU A 203 -19.88 -20.04 -2.79
CA GLU A 203 -18.74 -19.36 -3.39
C GLU A 203 -17.41 -19.79 -2.78
N VAL A 204 -16.35 -19.70 -3.58
CA VAL A 204 -14.97 -19.85 -3.12
C VAL A 204 -14.37 -18.46 -2.96
N ASP A 205 -13.90 -18.14 -1.76
CA ASP A 205 -13.18 -16.91 -1.48
C ASP A 205 -11.67 -17.17 -1.35
N ASP A 206 -10.90 -16.51 -2.20
CA ASP A 206 -9.44 -16.56 -2.24
C ASP A 206 -8.89 -15.17 -2.60
N LYS A 207 -7.97 -14.66 -1.78
CA LYS A 207 -7.32 -13.35 -2.00
C LYS A 207 -6.68 -13.22 -3.39
N TYR A 208 -6.22 -14.34 -3.99
CA TYR A 208 -5.58 -14.33 -5.29
C TYR A 208 -6.56 -14.04 -6.45
N GLN A 209 -7.87 -14.24 -6.27
CA GLN A 209 -8.91 -13.90 -7.26
C GLN A 209 -8.92 -12.40 -7.63
N TYR A 210 -8.45 -11.55 -6.71
CA TYR A 210 -8.50 -10.10 -6.85
C TYR A 210 -7.19 -9.49 -7.34
N SER A 211 -6.25 -10.32 -7.82
CA SER A 211 -4.94 -9.85 -8.29
C SER A 211 -5.04 -9.06 -9.59
N CYS A 212 -4.08 -8.16 -9.80
CA CYS A 212 -3.98 -7.34 -11.02
C CYS A 212 -2.53 -7.30 -11.53
N GLU A 213 -2.36 -7.22 -12.85
CA GLU A 213 -1.06 -6.91 -13.45
C GLU A 213 -0.65 -5.47 -13.09
N ASN A 214 0.64 -5.25 -12.89
CA ASN A 214 1.19 -3.94 -12.49
C ASN A 214 0.77 -2.78 -13.40
N LYS A 215 0.62 -3.00 -14.72
CA LYS A 215 0.13 -1.97 -15.66
C LYS A 215 -1.28 -1.48 -15.35
N ASP A 216 -2.12 -2.34 -14.79
CA ASP A 216 -3.55 -2.09 -14.51
C ASP A 216 -3.78 -1.78 -13.02
N LEU A 217 -2.86 -2.20 -12.15
CA LEU A 217 -2.90 -1.99 -10.70
C LEU A 217 -2.55 -0.53 -10.32
N LYS A 218 -3.44 0.39 -10.69
CA LYS A 218 -3.29 1.83 -10.43
C LYS A 218 -4.22 2.36 -9.35
N VAL A 219 -5.42 1.79 -9.21
CA VAL A 219 -6.39 2.16 -8.17
C VAL A 219 -7.25 0.97 -7.81
N HIS A 220 -7.46 0.74 -6.50
CA HIS A 220 -8.42 -0.22 -5.97
C HIS A 220 -8.81 0.13 -4.55
N GLY A 221 -9.92 -0.40 -4.06
CA GLY A 221 -10.36 -0.06 -2.72
C GLY A 221 -11.72 -0.57 -2.31
N TRP A 222 -12.28 0.13 -1.34
CA TRP A 222 -13.48 -0.26 -0.63
C TRP A 222 -14.43 0.92 -0.47
N ILE A 223 -15.73 0.62 -0.48
CA ILE A 223 -16.80 1.56 -0.22
C ILE A 223 -17.49 1.16 1.09
N CYS A 224 -17.58 2.13 1.99
CA CYS A 224 -18.49 2.13 3.12
C CYS A 224 -19.81 2.77 2.68
N SER A 225 -20.94 2.15 3.03
CA SER A 225 -22.27 2.66 2.65
C SER A 225 -22.80 3.70 3.63
N ASP A 226 -22.43 3.60 4.92
CA ASP A 226 -22.95 4.47 5.99
C ASP A 226 -21.87 4.93 7.00
N PRO A 227 -21.42 6.20 6.92
CA PRO A 227 -21.72 7.15 5.85
C PRO A 227 -21.03 6.74 4.55
N THR A 228 -21.51 7.22 3.40
CA THR A 228 -20.94 6.84 2.10
C THR A 228 -19.51 7.39 1.94
N VAL A 229 -18.52 6.50 2.06
CA VAL A 229 -17.09 6.84 2.04
C VAL A 229 -16.32 5.81 1.21
N GLY A 230 -15.47 6.28 0.30
CA GLY A 230 -14.52 5.46 -0.42
C GLY A 230 -13.13 5.53 0.22
N PHE A 231 -12.45 4.39 0.31
CA PHE A 231 -11.03 4.28 0.68
C PHE A 231 -10.27 3.61 -0.46
N TRP A 232 -9.34 4.33 -1.06
CA TRP A 232 -8.65 3.91 -2.29
C TRP A 232 -7.14 3.95 -2.13
N GLN A 233 -6.46 2.91 -2.61
CA GLN A 233 -5.02 2.89 -2.78
C GLN A 233 -4.70 3.24 -4.23
N ILE A 234 -3.98 4.33 -4.44
CA ILE A 234 -3.55 4.79 -5.76
C ILE A 234 -2.03 4.63 -5.90
N THR A 235 -1.63 3.95 -6.97
CA THR A 235 -0.21 3.80 -7.37
C THR A 235 0.01 4.58 -8.67
N PRO A 236 0.72 5.72 -8.62
CA PRO A 236 0.93 6.58 -9.79
C PRO A 236 1.97 6.03 -10.78
N SER A 237 2.92 5.22 -10.30
CA SER A 237 4.05 4.73 -11.09
C SER A 237 4.44 3.30 -10.70
N ASN A 238 4.99 2.56 -11.67
CA ASN A 238 5.52 1.22 -11.45
C ASN A 238 7.04 1.19 -11.20
N GLU A 239 7.74 2.34 -11.18
CA GLU A 239 9.21 2.41 -11.08
C GLU A 239 9.81 1.78 -9.82
N PHE A 240 9.01 1.70 -8.76
CA PHE A 240 9.39 1.11 -7.48
C PHE A 240 8.92 -0.34 -7.31
N ARG A 241 8.12 -0.89 -8.24
CA ARG A 241 7.63 -2.27 -8.18
C ARG A 241 8.59 -3.23 -8.89
N THR A 242 8.63 -4.49 -8.45
CA THR A 242 9.38 -5.54 -9.13
C THR A 242 8.59 -6.28 -10.20
N GLY A 243 9.33 -6.92 -11.12
CA GLY A 243 8.88 -7.87 -12.14
C GLY A 243 8.12 -7.31 -13.34
N GLY A 244 8.18 -6.00 -13.57
CA GLY A 244 7.68 -5.39 -14.80
C GLY A 244 6.15 -5.30 -14.89
N LEU A 245 5.64 -4.87 -16.05
CA LEU A 245 4.25 -4.44 -16.22
C LEU A 245 3.23 -5.58 -16.16
N VAL A 246 3.60 -6.79 -16.58
CA VAL A 246 2.70 -7.97 -16.61
C VAL A 246 2.73 -8.78 -15.32
N LYS A 247 3.61 -8.43 -14.36
CA LYS A 247 3.63 -9.12 -13.09
C LYS A 247 2.37 -8.83 -12.30
N GLN A 248 1.74 -9.90 -11.83
CA GLN A 248 0.56 -9.83 -10.97
C GLN A 248 0.93 -9.56 -9.51
N ASN A 249 0.11 -8.76 -8.86
CA ASN A 249 0.18 -8.45 -7.44
C ASN A 249 -1.22 -8.44 -6.81
N LEU A 250 -1.24 -8.66 -5.49
CA LEU A 250 -2.46 -8.57 -4.69
C LEU A 250 -2.94 -7.13 -4.60
N THR A 251 -4.24 -6.97 -4.37
CA THR A 251 -4.93 -5.68 -4.31
C THR A 251 -5.71 -5.57 -3.00
N SER A 252 -7.02 -5.32 -3.05
CA SER A 252 -7.94 -5.47 -1.94
C SER A 252 -8.46 -6.91 -1.84
N HIS A 253 -8.82 -7.36 -0.64
CA HIS A 253 -9.48 -8.67 -0.43
C HIS A 253 -10.26 -8.72 0.90
N VAL A 254 -11.04 -9.79 1.09
CA VAL A 254 -11.82 -10.09 2.31
C VAL A 254 -11.14 -9.67 3.62
N GLY A 255 -11.92 -9.14 4.56
CA GLY A 255 -11.41 -8.55 5.81
C GLY A 255 -11.26 -7.02 5.78
N PRO A 256 -12.14 -6.36 5.04
CA PRO A 256 -11.81 -5.29 4.08
C PRO A 256 -10.35 -4.81 4.14
N ILE A 257 -9.46 -5.63 3.57
CA ILE A 257 -8.02 -5.37 3.53
C ILE A 257 -7.71 -4.64 2.23
N ASN A 258 -6.88 -3.61 2.32
CA ASN A 258 -6.35 -2.85 1.19
C ASN A 258 -4.81 -2.88 1.24
N LEU A 259 -4.18 -3.29 0.13
CA LEU A 259 -2.73 -3.50 0.04
C LEU A 259 -2.07 -2.54 -0.95
N ALA A 260 -0.91 -1.99 -0.59
CA ALA A 260 0.00 -1.37 -1.55
C ALA A 260 1.25 -2.24 -1.70
N MET A 261 1.37 -2.96 -2.82
CA MET A 261 2.47 -3.90 -3.07
C MET A 261 3.68 -3.21 -3.73
N PHE A 262 4.88 -3.45 -3.19
CA PHE A 262 6.15 -2.96 -3.74
C PHE A 262 7.04 -4.10 -4.24
N LEU A 263 7.42 -5.00 -3.33
CA LEU A 263 8.18 -6.22 -3.61
C LEU A 263 7.31 -7.42 -3.29
N SER A 264 7.35 -8.45 -4.14
CA SER A 264 6.52 -9.65 -3.94
C SER A 264 6.98 -10.79 -4.83
N ALA A 265 7.27 -11.93 -4.21
CA ALA A 265 7.56 -13.17 -4.92
C ALA A 265 6.32 -13.93 -5.44
N HIS A 266 5.10 -13.46 -5.14
CA HIS A 266 3.86 -14.08 -5.64
C HIS A 266 3.88 -14.18 -7.17
N TYR A 267 3.37 -15.29 -7.72
CA TYR A 267 3.29 -15.58 -9.16
C TYR A 267 4.60 -15.79 -9.93
N ALA A 268 5.75 -15.42 -9.37
CA ALA A 268 7.05 -15.53 -10.03
C ALA A 268 8.06 -16.42 -9.28
N GLY A 269 7.78 -16.75 -8.01
CA GLY A 269 8.62 -17.65 -7.24
C GLY A 269 9.93 -17.01 -6.78
N ASP A 270 10.91 -17.86 -6.48
CA ASP A 270 12.19 -17.50 -5.87
C ASP A 270 13.04 -16.52 -6.71
N GLU A 271 12.86 -16.53 -8.04
CA GLU A 271 13.58 -15.64 -8.96
C GLU A 271 13.24 -14.15 -8.76
N MET A 272 12.08 -13.87 -8.15
CA MET A 272 11.61 -12.51 -7.90
C MET A 272 12.00 -12.00 -6.50
N VAL A 273 12.62 -12.85 -5.67
CA VAL A 273 13.11 -12.47 -4.36
C VAL A 273 14.35 -11.59 -4.52
N LEU A 274 14.38 -10.42 -3.88
CA LEU A 274 15.59 -9.62 -3.81
C LEU A 274 16.59 -10.34 -2.88
N LYS A 275 17.74 -10.73 -3.42
CA LYS A 275 18.80 -11.44 -2.68
C LYS A 275 20.03 -10.54 -2.57
N LEU A 276 20.17 -9.86 -1.43
CA LEU A 276 21.34 -9.01 -1.19
C LEU A 276 22.52 -9.88 -0.79
N LYS A 277 23.65 -9.69 -1.48
CA LYS A 277 24.89 -10.47 -1.29
C LYS A 277 25.84 -9.78 -0.30
N PRO A 278 26.82 -10.51 0.27
CA PRO A 278 27.89 -9.89 1.03
C PRO A 278 28.56 -8.78 0.23
N GLY A 279 28.75 -7.60 0.83
CA GLY A 279 29.39 -6.46 0.17
C GLY A 279 28.52 -5.73 -0.87
N GLU A 280 27.23 -6.06 -1.01
CA GLU A 280 26.32 -5.43 -1.96
C GLU A 280 25.52 -4.31 -1.29
N PRO A 281 25.90 -3.02 -1.41
CA PRO A 281 25.06 -1.94 -0.94
C PRO A 281 23.80 -1.87 -1.80
N TRP A 282 22.66 -1.60 -1.16
CA TRP A 282 21.40 -1.44 -1.87
C TRP A 282 20.56 -0.36 -1.24
N LYS A 283 20.03 0.54 -2.06
CA LYS A 283 19.13 1.60 -1.61
C LYS A 283 17.98 1.77 -2.59
N LYS A 284 16.75 1.87 -2.08
CA LYS A 284 15.55 1.98 -2.91
C LYS A 284 14.50 2.84 -2.21
N VAL A 285 13.92 3.77 -2.96
CA VAL A 285 12.68 4.46 -2.59
C VAL A 285 11.48 3.65 -3.10
N LEU A 286 10.55 3.35 -2.20
CA LEU A 286 9.32 2.61 -2.45
C LEU A 286 8.12 3.54 -2.29
N GLY A 287 7.48 3.92 -3.40
CA GLY A 287 6.42 4.94 -3.44
C GLY A 287 6.93 6.31 -3.93
N PRO A 288 6.21 7.42 -3.66
CA PRO A 288 4.97 7.47 -2.87
C PRO A 288 3.75 6.83 -3.53
N VAL A 289 2.97 6.12 -2.72
CA VAL A 289 1.58 5.74 -3.02
C VAL A 289 0.64 6.69 -2.28
N PHE A 290 -0.58 6.85 -2.80
CA PHE A 290 -1.58 7.76 -2.27
C PHE A 290 -2.78 6.99 -1.71
N MET A 291 -3.16 7.29 -0.48
CA MET A 291 -4.39 6.80 0.16
C MET A 291 -5.45 7.87 0.00
N HIS A 292 -6.31 7.69 -0.99
CA HIS A 292 -7.35 8.65 -1.35
C HIS A 292 -8.67 8.31 -0.67
N LEU A 293 -9.32 9.34 -0.15
CA LEU A 293 -10.64 9.29 0.48
C LEU A 293 -11.59 10.16 -0.31
N ASN A 294 -12.81 9.69 -0.56
CA ASN A 294 -13.86 10.50 -1.14
C ASN A 294 -15.22 10.15 -0.52
N THR A 295 -16.18 11.04 -0.72
CA THR A 295 -17.56 10.87 -0.23
C THR A 295 -18.53 11.41 -1.26
N THR A 296 -19.80 11.04 -1.15
CA THR A 296 -20.89 11.55 -1.96
C THR A 296 -22.01 12.04 -1.06
N THR A 297 -22.84 12.93 -1.60
CA THR A 297 -24.00 13.49 -0.90
C THR A 297 -25.15 12.50 -0.91
N ASP A 298 -26.03 12.59 0.09
CA ASP A 298 -27.22 11.74 0.24
C ASP A 298 -28.02 11.61 -1.07
N GLY A 299 -28.31 10.36 -1.47
CA GLY A 299 -29.10 10.03 -2.65
C GLY A 299 -28.31 9.82 -3.95
N ARG A 300 -27.00 10.09 -3.99
CA ARG A 300 -26.15 9.66 -5.12
C ARG A 300 -25.70 8.21 -4.96
N ASP A 301 -25.58 7.52 -6.09
CA ASP A 301 -25.09 6.14 -6.15
C ASP A 301 -23.67 6.04 -5.52
N PRO A 302 -23.46 5.23 -4.46
CA PRO A 302 -22.15 4.99 -3.88
C PRO A 302 -21.10 4.51 -4.89
N LEU A 303 -21.51 3.86 -5.98
CA LEU A 303 -20.59 3.42 -7.04
C LEU A 303 -19.95 4.60 -7.80
N SER A 304 -20.52 5.81 -7.72
CA SER A 304 -19.88 7.02 -8.26
C SER A 304 -18.54 7.36 -7.60
N LEU A 305 -18.28 6.84 -6.39
CA LEU A 305 -16.99 6.98 -5.70
C LEU A 305 -15.85 6.30 -6.46
N TRP A 306 -16.13 5.20 -7.18
CA TRP A 306 -15.14 4.51 -8.01
C TRP A 306 -14.70 5.36 -9.20
N GLU A 307 -15.67 5.96 -9.91
CA GLU A 307 -15.38 6.85 -11.04
C GLU A 307 -14.58 8.07 -10.60
N ASP A 308 -14.86 8.58 -9.41
CA ASP A 308 -14.10 9.67 -8.80
C ASP A 308 -12.67 9.25 -8.42
N ALA A 309 -12.50 8.07 -7.83
CA ALA A 309 -11.18 7.53 -7.53
C ALA A 309 -10.33 7.31 -8.79
N LYS A 310 -10.94 6.89 -9.92
CA LYS A 310 -10.25 6.82 -11.22
C LYS A 310 -9.81 8.18 -11.74
N ARG A 311 -10.63 9.23 -11.57
CA ARG A 311 -10.23 10.61 -11.91
C ARG A 311 -9.05 11.07 -11.05
N GLN A 312 -9.11 10.83 -9.73
CA GLN A 312 -7.98 11.15 -8.86
C GLN A 312 -6.73 10.35 -9.25
N MET A 313 -6.86 9.06 -9.58
CA MET A 313 -5.75 8.25 -10.05
C MET A 313 -5.08 8.84 -11.30
N ALA A 314 -5.88 9.34 -12.26
CA ALA A 314 -5.32 9.99 -13.44
C ALA A 314 -4.53 11.26 -13.08
N VAL A 315 -4.98 12.03 -12.09
CA VAL A 315 -4.25 13.21 -11.57
C VAL A 315 -2.93 12.79 -10.93
N GLU A 316 -2.93 11.76 -10.08
CA GLU A 316 -1.70 11.26 -9.45
C GLU A 316 -0.68 10.74 -10.48
N VAL A 317 -1.15 10.02 -11.51
CA VAL A 317 -0.30 9.54 -12.62
C VAL A 317 0.30 10.71 -13.40
N GLN A 318 -0.48 11.75 -13.70
CA GLN A 318 -0.01 12.94 -14.41
C GLN A 318 0.94 13.80 -13.58
N SER A 319 0.77 13.78 -12.26
CA SER A 319 1.60 14.51 -11.30
C SER A 319 2.92 13.79 -11.00
N TRP A 320 3.13 12.59 -11.54
CA TRP A 320 4.37 11.85 -11.34
C TRP A 320 5.51 12.35 -12.25
N PRO A 321 6.75 12.50 -11.72
CA PRO A 321 7.15 12.35 -10.32
C PRO A 321 6.75 13.58 -9.49
N TYR A 322 6.38 13.34 -8.23
CA TYR A 322 5.95 14.43 -7.33
C TYR A 322 7.08 15.40 -6.99
N SER A 323 6.76 16.70 -6.92
CA SER A 323 7.72 17.75 -6.51
C SER A 323 7.90 17.87 -5.00
N PHE A 324 6.92 17.40 -4.20
CA PHE A 324 6.83 17.68 -2.77
C PHE A 324 7.61 16.74 -1.80
N PRO A 325 7.97 15.47 -2.11
CA PRO A 325 8.69 14.63 -1.13
C PRO A 325 10.07 15.20 -0.80
N ALA A 326 10.42 15.41 0.46
CA ALA A 326 11.63 16.17 0.82
C ALA A 326 12.93 15.37 0.70
N SER A 327 12.86 14.03 0.62
CA SER A 327 14.06 13.19 0.55
C SER A 327 14.86 13.41 -0.73
N GLU A 328 16.18 13.59 -0.59
CA GLU A 328 17.14 13.63 -1.70
C GLU A 328 17.23 12.30 -2.44
N ASP A 329 16.88 11.18 -1.78
CA ASP A 329 16.83 9.85 -2.40
C ASP A 329 15.67 9.70 -3.39
N PHE A 330 14.71 10.65 -3.41
CA PHE A 330 13.62 10.69 -4.38
C PHE A 330 13.98 11.67 -5.50
N PRO A 331 14.41 11.18 -6.69
CA PRO A 331 14.82 12.07 -7.77
C PRO A 331 13.62 12.88 -8.28
N LYS A 332 13.80 14.20 -8.37
CA LYS A 332 12.82 15.13 -8.93
C LYS A 332 12.73 15.01 -10.45
N ALA A 333 11.76 15.68 -11.05
CA ALA A 333 11.52 15.62 -12.49
C ALA A 333 12.76 16.04 -13.28
N GLU A 334 13.43 17.11 -12.86
CA GLU A 334 14.65 17.67 -13.43
C GLU A 334 15.90 16.78 -13.24
N GLN A 335 15.84 15.81 -12.32
CA GLN A 335 16.92 14.83 -12.08
C GLN A 335 16.70 13.52 -12.82
N ARG A 336 15.63 13.40 -13.62
CA ARG A 336 15.29 12.19 -14.37
C ARG A 336 15.57 12.38 -15.85
N GLY A 337 16.09 11.32 -16.48
CA GLY A 337 16.29 11.24 -17.92
C GLY A 337 15.14 10.54 -18.62
N ARG A 338 15.02 10.76 -19.94
CA ARG A 338 14.11 10.01 -20.81
C ARG A 338 14.90 9.37 -21.96
N ILE A 339 14.58 8.13 -22.28
CA ILE A 339 15.06 7.43 -23.47
C ILE A 339 13.88 7.33 -24.45
N SER A 340 14.07 7.83 -25.67
CA SER A 340 13.12 7.71 -26.77
C SER A 340 13.79 7.05 -27.96
N GLY A 341 13.08 6.20 -28.69
CA GLY A 341 13.68 5.45 -29.78
C GLY A 341 12.70 4.52 -30.48
N ARG A 342 13.25 3.63 -31.31
CA ARG A 342 12.48 2.60 -32.03
C ARG A 342 13.12 1.24 -31.79
N PHE A 343 12.30 0.25 -31.48
CA PHE A 343 12.71 -1.15 -31.49
C PHE A 343 12.27 -1.79 -32.80
N LEU A 344 13.21 -2.42 -33.49
CA LEU A 344 12.91 -3.35 -34.57
C LEU A 344 12.98 -4.76 -33.98
N VAL A 345 11.84 -5.44 -33.94
CA VAL A 345 11.73 -6.82 -33.44
C VAL A 345 11.59 -7.74 -34.63
N HIS A 346 12.51 -8.69 -34.74
CA HIS A 346 12.43 -9.79 -35.69
C HIS A 346 11.97 -11.04 -34.94
N ASP A 347 10.81 -11.56 -35.28
CA ASP A 347 10.32 -12.84 -34.76
C ASP A 347 9.94 -13.79 -35.91
N TRP A 348 9.42 -14.96 -35.56
CA TRP A 348 9.04 -15.98 -36.54
C TRP A 348 7.89 -15.54 -37.47
N SER A 349 7.15 -14.49 -37.10
CA SER A 349 6.04 -13.93 -37.88
C SER A 349 6.45 -12.76 -38.79
N GLY A 350 7.65 -12.19 -38.59
CA GLY A 350 8.19 -11.14 -39.43
C GLY A 350 8.92 -10.04 -38.65
N SER A 351 9.00 -8.85 -39.24
CA SER A 351 9.62 -7.68 -38.61
C SER A 351 8.57 -6.68 -38.18
N SER A 352 8.57 -6.31 -36.89
CA SER A 352 7.67 -5.31 -36.31
C SER A 352 8.47 -4.12 -35.77
N ILE A 353 7.97 -2.91 -35.99
CA ILE A 353 8.57 -1.68 -35.45
C ILE A 353 7.71 -1.17 -34.31
N PHE A 354 8.33 -1.01 -33.14
CA PHE A 354 7.70 -0.42 -31.95
C PHE A 354 8.35 0.94 -31.65
N PHE A 355 7.55 1.90 -31.23
CA PHE A 355 8.00 3.24 -30.85
C PHE A 355 8.02 3.38 -29.33
N ILE A 356 9.09 3.98 -28.80
CA ILE A 356 9.18 4.41 -27.41
C ILE A 356 9.18 5.94 -27.40
N SER A 357 8.19 6.55 -26.74
CA SER A 357 7.95 7.99 -26.66
C SER A 357 8.19 8.57 -25.28
#